data_AF-A0A3B9AT37-F1
#
_entry.id   AF-A0A3B9AT37-F1
#
_cell.length_a   1.000
_cell.length_b   1.000
_cell.length_c   1.000
_cell.angle_alpha   90.00
_cell.angle_beta   90.00
_cell.angle_gamma   90.00
#
_symmetry.space_group_name_H-M   'P 1'
#
loop_
_entity.id
_entity.type
_entity.pdbx_description
1 polymer ?
#
loop_
_entity_poly.entity_id
_entity_poly.type
_entity_poly.pdbx_seq_one_letter_code
_entity_poly.pdbx_strand_id
1 'polypeptide(L)'
;MVLLLAVVPALLAAQNDDELLENFFRDNEGASESDAQLFLESLEQLREKPLNLNTVSKEELLATFLLNEIQVENFIAYRDQFGSFLSEHELQAVPGWELSDIRRILPFAKIKSGLDTRNTSLLRGFSKGDNELFLRWAHPDPPNFDPEKVEGGANAWALRYRHTYDNRLRFGFTAESDAGEALFKGSNKHGFDFYSAHIFVQNWNRHVKALAVGDYSARLGQGLLLQTGFAPGKSAETVSVARGGRKLNAYAAFGEAFFFRGVAATIAIHKKLEVTALYSNRRRDANVLAPDTLEMEFQDQVFTSLQTSGLHRTPAEIADEKQLQEKVGGLSASWLGKRGVVTANALHIKYDKPWEPTFAPYRKYSFSGQSLTGISLDYNYRWRNLFFFGETARSNNGGVAAVNGLLFSADRHVTLTAVHRSLGKDYQSIYGNPFAEVSGASNEQGLYLGADIRWVRRVQINLYADVWRHPWLRFGVAAPSNGKEFLARVLWTKSRNFSVYALWQSETKQRNDDLEKP
;
A
#
# COMPACT_ATOMS: atom_id res chain seq x y z
N MET A 1 3.58 27.67 1.83
CA MET A 1 3.26 28.09 0.45
C MET A 1 4.41 27.66 -0.43
N VAL A 2 4.19 26.71 -1.34
CA VAL A 2 5.23 26.20 -2.24
C VAL A 2 4.72 26.38 -3.67
N LEU A 3 5.47 27.13 -4.49
CA LEU A 3 5.25 27.27 -5.93
C LEU A 3 6.47 26.66 -6.62
N LEU A 4 6.28 25.58 -7.35
CA LEU A 4 7.37 24.87 -8.01
C LEU A 4 7.18 24.87 -9.53
N LEU A 5 8.24 25.21 -10.25
CA LEU A 5 8.32 25.12 -11.71
C LEU A 5 9.44 24.12 -12.04
N ALA A 6 9.09 22.95 -12.57
CA ALA A 6 10.07 21.94 -12.94
C ALA A 6 10.01 21.63 -14.45
N VAL A 7 11.19 21.59 -15.06
CA VAL A 7 11.41 21.20 -16.45
C VAL A 7 12.08 19.83 -16.42
N VAL A 8 11.40 18.79 -16.87
CA VAL A 8 11.95 17.43 -16.87
C VAL A 8 12.42 17.08 -18.28
N PRO A 9 13.74 17.07 -18.56
CA PRO A 9 14.26 16.49 -19.80
C PRO A 9 14.21 14.96 -19.69
N ALA A 10 13.43 14.31 -20.56
CA ALA A 10 13.35 12.87 -20.64
C ALA A 10 14.56 12.31 -21.43
N LEU A 11 15.69 12.13 -20.76
CA LEU A 11 16.80 11.23 -21.12
C LEU A 11 17.90 11.35 -20.07
N LEU A 12 18.00 10.37 -19.16
CA LEU A 12 19.24 9.93 -18.49
C LEU A 12 18.91 8.61 -17.76
N ALA A 13 19.39 7.50 -18.31
CA ALA A 13 18.97 6.15 -17.96
C ALA A 13 19.78 5.49 -16.83
N ALA A 14 20.38 6.24 -15.90
CA ALA A 14 21.21 5.63 -14.85
C ALA A 14 21.43 6.46 -13.57
N GLN A 15 20.78 7.61 -13.35
CA GLN A 15 21.22 8.53 -12.28
C GLN A 15 20.19 9.01 -11.24
N ASN A 16 18.91 8.58 -11.26
CA ASN A 16 17.86 9.31 -10.52
C ASN A 16 16.84 8.43 -9.74
N ASP A 17 17.21 7.29 -9.17
CA ASP A 17 16.25 6.52 -8.36
C ASP A 17 15.86 7.30 -7.09
N ASP A 18 16.82 7.97 -6.45
CA ASP A 18 16.59 8.82 -5.28
C ASP A 18 15.77 10.08 -5.61
N GLU A 19 15.98 10.71 -6.76
CA GLU A 19 15.20 11.89 -7.18
C GLU A 19 13.77 11.50 -7.61
N LEU A 20 13.59 10.30 -8.18
CA LEU A 20 12.26 9.75 -8.47
C LEU A 20 11.52 9.37 -7.19
N LEU A 21 12.20 8.76 -6.22
CA LEU A 21 11.70 8.51 -4.86
C LEU A 21 11.32 9.82 -4.17
N GLU A 22 12.20 10.82 -4.18
CA GLU A 22 11.97 12.11 -3.54
C GLU A 22 10.76 12.84 -4.14
N ASN A 23 10.66 12.89 -5.48
CA ASN A 23 9.47 13.44 -6.15
C ASN A 23 8.21 12.62 -5.84
N PHE A 24 8.33 11.30 -5.69
CA PHE A 24 7.22 10.42 -5.39
C PHE A 24 6.71 10.55 -3.95
N PHE A 25 7.59 10.68 -2.96
CA PHE A 25 7.23 10.97 -1.57
C PHE A 25 6.69 12.37 -1.40
N ARG A 26 7.26 13.35 -2.10
CA ARG A 26 6.71 14.71 -2.13
C ARG A 26 5.26 14.71 -2.61
N ASP A 27 4.95 13.86 -3.59
CA ASP A 27 3.61 13.72 -4.13
C ASP A 27 2.72 12.74 -3.32
N ASN A 28 3.24 12.03 -2.31
CA ASN A 28 2.51 11.04 -1.50
C ASN A 28 2.94 11.06 -0.02
N GLU A 29 2.46 12.05 0.76
CA GLU A 29 2.83 12.32 2.16
C GLU A 29 2.46 11.23 3.21
N GLY A 30 2.13 10.01 2.80
CA GLY A 30 1.78 8.90 3.71
C GLY A 30 2.34 7.54 3.32
N ALA A 31 3.17 7.46 2.28
CA ALA A 31 3.78 6.21 1.85
C ALA A 31 5.00 5.86 2.72
N SER A 32 5.07 4.62 3.21
CA SER A 32 6.29 4.09 3.83
C SER A 32 7.41 4.04 2.81
N GLU A 33 8.63 4.39 3.23
CA GLU A 33 9.79 4.44 2.34
C GLU A 33 10.07 3.09 1.68
N SER A 34 10.06 2.03 2.51
CA SER A 34 10.22 0.65 2.07
C SER A 34 9.14 0.18 1.10
N ASP A 35 7.89 0.60 1.28
CA ASP A 35 6.78 0.23 0.41
C ASP A 35 6.83 0.94 -0.94
N ALA A 36 7.22 2.21 -0.93
CA ALA A 36 7.42 2.99 -2.14
C ALA A 36 8.61 2.46 -2.95
N GLN A 37 9.72 2.13 -2.31
CA GLN A 37 10.87 1.51 -2.98
C GLN A 37 10.47 0.18 -3.62
N LEU A 38 9.76 -0.70 -2.90
CA LEU A 38 9.23 -1.93 -3.47
C LEU A 38 8.32 -1.70 -4.68
N PHE A 39 7.47 -0.67 -4.60
CA PHE A 39 6.58 -0.34 -5.69
C PHE A 39 7.38 0.11 -6.93
N LEU A 40 8.38 0.98 -6.76
CA LEU A 40 9.23 1.44 -7.86
C LEU A 40 10.03 0.30 -8.49
N GLU A 41 10.66 -0.56 -7.67
CA GLU A 41 11.31 -1.77 -8.17
C GLU A 41 10.33 -2.64 -8.98
N SER A 42 9.07 -2.77 -8.52
CA SER A 42 8.07 -3.56 -9.24
C SER A 42 7.75 -2.96 -10.62
N LEU A 43 7.78 -1.63 -10.76
CA LEU A 43 7.63 -0.97 -12.05
C LEU A 43 8.85 -1.19 -12.95
N GLU A 44 10.06 -1.16 -12.41
CA GLU A 44 11.28 -1.46 -13.17
C GLU A 44 11.30 -2.90 -13.70
N GLN A 45 10.87 -3.85 -12.89
CA GLN A 45 10.67 -5.23 -13.35
C GLN A 45 9.68 -5.31 -14.52
N LEU A 46 8.62 -4.51 -14.49
CA LEU A 46 7.68 -4.46 -15.60
C LEU A 46 8.29 -3.79 -16.85
N ARG A 47 9.31 -2.94 -16.72
CA ARG A 47 10.05 -2.40 -17.88
C ARG A 47 10.88 -3.49 -18.56
N GLU A 48 11.54 -4.33 -17.76
CA GLU A 48 12.32 -5.46 -18.27
C GLU A 48 11.42 -6.59 -18.81
N LYS A 49 10.34 -6.90 -18.08
CA LYS A 49 9.35 -7.92 -18.40
C LYS A 49 7.93 -7.35 -18.47
N PRO A 50 7.57 -6.71 -19.59
CA PRO A 50 6.27 -6.08 -19.75
C PRO A 50 5.10 -7.04 -19.61
N LEU A 51 4.02 -6.55 -18.99
CA LEU A 51 2.72 -7.22 -18.96
C LEU A 51 2.22 -7.44 -20.38
N ASN A 52 1.60 -8.59 -20.64
CA ASN A 52 0.95 -8.84 -21.91
C ASN A 52 -0.48 -8.27 -21.88
N LEU A 53 -0.73 -7.18 -22.60
CA LEU A 53 -2.02 -6.48 -22.66
C LEU A 53 -3.20 -7.39 -23.09
N ASN A 54 -2.95 -8.41 -23.91
CA ASN A 54 -3.99 -9.35 -24.33
C ASN A 54 -4.43 -10.32 -23.24
N THR A 55 -3.66 -10.45 -22.16
CA THR A 55 -3.89 -11.50 -21.15
C THR A 55 -3.75 -11.01 -19.70
N VAL A 56 -3.48 -9.72 -19.51
CA VAL A 56 -3.39 -9.04 -18.22
C VAL A 56 -4.76 -8.97 -17.54
N SER A 57 -4.80 -9.22 -16.24
CA SER A 57 -6.01 -9.08 -15.44
C SER A 57 -6.26 -7.62 -15.04
N LYS A 58 -7.50 -7.32 -14.61
CA LYS A 58 -7.87 -6.00 -14.08
C LYS A 58 -7.00 -5.65 -12.86
N GLU A 59 -6.81 -6.60 -11.97
CA GLU A 59 -6.06 -6.45 -10.72
C GLU A 59 -4.59 -6.13 -10.99
N GLU A 60 -4.03 -6.69 -12.06
CA GLU A 60 -2.65 -6.43 -12.50
C GLU A 60 -2.47 -5.02 -13.05
N LEU A 61 -3.42 -4.53 -13.85
CA LEU A 61 -3.37 -3.16 -14.36
C LEU A 61 -3.54 -2.15 -13.22
N LEU A 62 -4.49 -2.38 -12.31
CA LEU A 62 -4.69 -1.51 -11.15
C LEU A 62 -3.48 -1.50 -10.20
N ALA A 63 -2.77 -2.63 -10.07
CA ALA A 63 -1.57 -2.71 -9.24
C ALA A 63 -0.40 -1.87 -9.77
N THR A 64 -0.46 -1.39 -11.02
CA THR A 64 0.55 -0.45 -11.55
C THR A 64 0.37 0.97 -11.02
N PHE A 65 -0.82 1.32 -10.51
CA PHE A 65 -1.19 2.70 -10.13
C PHE A 65 -1.02 3.75 -11.25
N LEU A 66 -0.83 3.33 -12.50
CA LEU A 66 -0.64 4.23 -13.65
C LEU A 66 -1.97 4.70 -14.26
N LEU A 67 -3.02 3.91 -14.08
CA LEU A 67 -4.35 4.09 -14.66
C LEU A 67 -5.39 4.05 -13.55
N ASN A 68 -6.41 4.91 -13.66
CA ASN A 68 -7.57 4.87 -12.76
C ASN A 68 -8.56 3.75 -13.13
N GLU A 69 -9.53 3.51 -12.26
CA GLU A 69 -10.51 2.43 -12.40
C GLU A 69 -11.33 2.53 -13.68
N ILE A 70 -11.73 3.74 -14.09
CA ILE A 70 -12.51 3.91 -15.32
C ILE A 70 -11.66 3.55 -16.54
N GLN A 71 -10.39 3.96 -16.57
CA GLN A 71 -9.46 3.63 -17.66
C GLN A 71 -9.22 2.12 -17.76
N VAL A 72 -8.98 1.45 -16.63
CA VAL A 72 -8.79 -0.01 -16.62
C VAL A 72 -10.07 -0.72 -17.05
N GLU A 73 -11.23 -0.30 -16.56
CA GLU A 73 -12.51 -0.89 -16.95
C GLU A 73 -12.81 -0.71 -18.44
N ASN A 74 -12.55 0.47 -19.00
CA ASN A 74 -12.73 0.71 -20.43
C ASN A 74 -11.82 -0.19 -21.27
N PHE A 75 -10.58 -0.39 -20.82
CA PHE A 75 -9.62 -1.30 -21.47
C PHE A 75 -10.10 -2.75 -21.45
N ILE A 76 -10.51 -3.25 -20.28
CA ILE A 76 -11.00 -4.62 -20.14
C ILE A 76 -12.28 -4.83 -20.96
N ALA A 77 -13.23 -3.89 -20.91
CA ALA A 77 -14.47 -3.96 -21.68
C ALA A 77 -14.21 -3.96 -23.20
N TYR A 78 -13.28 -3.12 -23.67
CA TYR A 78 -12.89 -3.09 -25.09
C TYR A 78 -12.30 -4.44 -25.53
N ARG A 79 -11.36 -4.98 -24.76
CA ARG A 79 -10.75 -6.28 -25.04
C ARG A 79 -11.76 -7.42 -25.03
N ASP A 80 -12.70 -7.42 -24.08
CA ASP A 80 -13.73 -8.46 -23.98
C ASP A 80 -14.75 -8.38 -25.14
N GLN A 81 -14.98 -7.19 -25.68
CA GLN A 81 -15.90 -6.97 -26.81
C GLN A 81 -15.26 -7.28 -28.17
N PHE A 82 -14.02 -6.83 -28.41
CA PHE A 82 -13.37 -6.89 -29.71
C PHE A 82 -12.31 -7.98 -29.84
N GLY A 83 -11.93 -8.62 -28.72
CA GLY A 83 -10.92 -9.65 -28.66
C GLY A 83 -9.51 -9.11 -28.40
N SER A 84 -8.50 -9.93 -28.69
CA SER A 84 -7.09 -9.57 -28.53
C SER A 84 -6.70 -8.41 -29.44
N PHE A 85 -5.96 -7.45 -28.90
CA PHE A 85 -5.32 -6.39 -29.66
C PHE A 85 -4.27 -6.96 -30.61
N LEU A 86 -4.23 -6.43 -31.82
CA LEU A 86 -3.26 -6.80 -32.86
C LEU A 86 -2.03 -5.86 -32.86
N SER A 87 -2.23 -4.61 -32.45
CA SER A 87 -1.20 -3.58 -32.46
C SER A 87 -1.39 -2.58 -31.31
N GLU A 88 -0.30 -2.01 -30.80
CA GLU A 88 -0.32 -0.96 -29.77
C GLU A 88 -1.09 0.28 -30.21
N HIS A 89 -1.23 0.50 -31.51
CA HIS A 89 -2.01 1.60 -32.05
C HIS A 89 -3.52 1.46 -31.79
N GLU A 90 -4.03 0.24 -31.63
CA GLU A 90 -5.44 -0.02 -31.31
C GLU A 90 -5.82 0.47 -29.91
N LEU A 91 -4.84 0.70 -29.03
CA LEU A 91 -5.09 1.29 -27.70
C LEU A 91 -5.71 2.70 -27.80
N GLN A 92 -5.51 3.40 -28.93
CA GLN A 92 -6.17 4.69 -29.19
C GLN A 92 -7.68 4.57 -29.43
N ALA A 93 -8.19 3.36 -29.70
CA ALA A 93 -9.61 3.09 -29.85
C ALA A 93 -10.29 2.76 -28.50
N VAL A 94 -9.52 2.56 -27.43
CA VAL A 94 -10.05 2.31 -26.09
C VAL A 94 -10.74 3.58 -25.59
N PRO A 95 -12.03 3.54 -25.24
CA PRO A 95 -12.76 4.72 -24.77
C PRO A 95 -12.09 5.37 -23.54
N GLY A 96 -11.95 6.69 -23.57
CA GLY A 96 -11.36 7.47 -22.47
C GLY A 96 -9.85 7.31 -22.30
N TRP A 97 -9.17 6.57 -23.18
CA TRP A 97 -7.71 6.56 -23.24
C TRP A 97 -7.21 7.66 -24.16
N GLU A 98 -6.24 8.43 -23.69
CA GLU A 98 -5.51 9.42 -24.47
C GLU A 98 -4.08 8.96 -24.73
N LEU A 99 -3.39 9.67 -25.64
CA LEU A 99 -1.98 9.38 -25.95
C LEU A 99 -1.07 9.46 -24.72
N SER A 100 -1.41 10.28 -23.72
CA SER A 100 -0.69 10.34 -22.44
C SER A 100 -0.80 9.03 -21.65
N ASP A 101 -2.00 8.44 -21.58
CA ASP A 101 -2.24 7.18 -20.87
C ASP A 101 -1.50 6.03 -21.55
N ILE A 102 -1.60 5.98 -22.88
CA ILE A 102 -0.91 4.98 -23.71
C ILE A 102 0.60 5.07 -23.49
N ARG A 103 1.17 6.28 -23.51
CA ARG A 103 2.61 6.47 -23.26
C ARG A 103 3.02 6.13 -21.82
N ARG A 104 2.11 6.28 -20.86
CA ARG A 104 2.35 5.93 -19.46
C ARG A 104 2.41 4.41 -19.28
N ILE A 105 1.56 3.64 -19.96
CA ILE A 105 1.46 2.18 -19.79
C ILE A 105 2.43 1.38 -20.68
N LEU A 106 2.73 1.84 -21.90
CA LEU A 106 3.56 1.08 -22.86
C LEU A 106 5.01 0.78 -22.42
N PRO A 107 5.66 1.54 -21.52
CA PRO A 107 6.94 1.12 -20.94
C PRO A 107 6.83 -0.17 -20.12
N PHE A 108 5.65 -0.48 -19.58
CA PHE A 108 5.42 -1.56 -18.61
C PHE A 108 4.52 -2.68 -19.15
N ALA A 109 3.93 -2.49 -20.33
CA ALA A 109 3.03 -3.44 -20.94
C ALA A 109 3.15 -3.42 -22.48
N LYS A 110 3.09 -4.60 -23.10
CA LYS A 110 3.20 -4.79 -24.55
C LYS A 110 2.09 -5.67 -25.08
N ILE A 111 1.76 -5.52 -26.36
CA ILE A 111 0.92 -6.49 -27.08
C ILE A 111 1.82 -7.61 -27.60
N LYS A 112 1.56 -8.82 -27.15
CA LYS A 112 2.18 -10.03 -27.71
C LYS A 112 1.15 -10.71 -28.61
N SER A 113 1.39 -10.67 -29.92
CA SER A 113 0.60 -11.34 -30.95
C SER A 113 1.24 -12.68 -31.29
N GLY A 114 0.68 -13.78 -30.81
CA GLY A 114 1.17 -15.11 -31.14
C GLY A 114 0.49 -16.22 -30.35
N LEU A 115 0.61 -17.43 -30.87
CA LEU A 115 0.42 -18.72 -30.18
C LEU A 115 1.47 -18.94 -29.08
N ASP A 116 1.88 -17.89 -28.36
CA ASP A 116 2.37 -18.01 -26.99
C ASP A 116 1.15 -18.33 -26.10
N THR A 117 0.46 -19.41 -26.45
CA THR A 117 -0.43 -20.09 -25.54
C THR A 117 0.45 -20.47 -24.36
N ARG A 118 0.22 -19.75 -23.26
CA ARG A 118 0.72 -19.95 -21.90
C ARG A 118 0.62 -21.43 -21.50
N ASN A 119 1.52 -22.27 -22.02
CA ASN A 119 1.54 -23.71 -21.79
C ASN A 119 2.89 -24.14 -21.22
N THR A 120 3.59 -23.22 -20.57
CA THR A 120 4.70 -23.57 -19.70
C THR A 120 4.14 -23.99 -18.34
N SER A 121 4.44 -25.24 -17.98
CA SER A 121 4.11 -25.77 -16.65
C SER A 121 4.77 -24.91 -15.57
N LEU A 122 3.99 -24.44 -14.60
CA LEU A 122 4.49 -23.67 -13.45
C LEU A 122 5.53 -24.43 -12.64
N LEU A 123 5.48 -25.77 -12.66
CA LEU A 123 6.48 -26.60 -12.01
C LEU A 123 7.87 -26.44 -12.65
N ARG A 124 7.95 -26.20 -13.97
CA ARG A 124 9.23 -25.84 -14.62
C ARG A 124 9.71 -24.45 -14.20
N GLY A 125 8.80 -23.61 -13.71
CA GLY A 125 9.12 -22.28 -13.20
C GLY A 125 9.99 -22.27 -11.96
N PHE A 126 10.09 -23.37 -11.20
CA PHE A 126 10.98 -23.42 -10.04
C PHE A 126 12.46 -23.55 -10.43
N SER A 127 12.77 -24.09 -11.61
CA SER A 127 14.14 -24.23 -12.12
C SER A 127 14.46 -23.28 -13.27
N LYS A 128 13.44 -22.88 -14.04
CA LYS A 128 13.55 -21.89 -15.10
C LYS A 128 12.93 -20.59 -14.61
N GLY A 129 13.70 -19.53 -14.62
CA GLY A 129 13.23 -18.19 -14.28
C GLY A 129 14.43 -17.28 -14.12
N ASP A 130 14.14 -16.02 -13.85
CA ASP A 130 15.20 -15.02 -13.69
C ASP A 130 15.51 -14.94 -12.22
N ASN A 131 16.81 -15.02 -11.95
CA ASN A 131 17.37 -14.97 -10.63
C ASN A 131 18.08 -13.64 -10.49
N GLU A 132 17.78 -12.95 -9.40
CA GLU A 132 18.36 -11.67 -9.07
C GLU A 132 18.90 -11.76 -7.66
N LEU A 133 20.14 -11.29 -7.51
CA LEU A 133 20.81 -11.18 -6.23
C LEU A 133 21.17 -9.72 -6.03
N PHE A 134 20.58 -9.10 -5.02
CA PHE A 134 20.83 -7.74 -4.61
C PHE A 134 21.64 -7.76 -3.32
N LEU A 135 22.75 -7.02 -3.31
CA LEU A 135 23.58 -6.81 -2.14
C LEU A 135 23.82 -5.31 -2.00
N ARG A 136 23.46 -4.76 -0.85
CA ARG A 136 23.70 -3.38 -0.47
C ARG A 136 24.57 -3.35 0.78
N TRP A 137 25.63 -2.55 0.72
CA TRP A 137 26.38 -2.12 1.88
C TRP A 137 26.25 -0.61 1.97
N ALA A 138 25.95 -0.11 3.16
CA ALA A 138 25.93 1.31 3.44
C ALA A 138 26.68 1.59 4.75
N HIS A 139 27.28 2.77 4.82
CA HIS A 139 27.88 3.29 6.04
C HIS A 139 27.23 4.64 6.34
N PRO A 140 25.97 4.66 6.81
CA PRO A 140 25.32 5.89 7.17
C PRO A 140 26.07 6.57 8.32
N ASP A 141 26.07 7.90 8.32
CA ASP A 141 26.45 8.73 9.47
C ASP A 141 25.17 9.36 10.06
N PRO A 142 24.34 8.60 10.79
CA PRO A 142 23.07 9.12 11.24
C PRO A 142 23.27 10.17 12.35
N PRO A 143 22.49 11.26 12.33
CA PRO A 143 22.51 12.23 13.41
C PRO A 143 22.13 11.54 14.72
N ASN A 144 22.97 11.73 15.76
CA ASN A 144 22.87 11.07 17.07
C ASN A 144 23.27 9.58 17.11
N PHE A 145 24.07 9.09 16.16
CA PHE A 145 24.76 7.81 16.32
C PHE A 145 25.76 7.90 17.49
N ASP A 146 25.47 7.18 18.56
CA ASP A 146 26.32 7.11 19.75
C ASP A 146 26.90 5.69 19.84
N PRO A 147 28.16 5.48 19.42
CA PRO A 147 28.81 4.17 19.42
C PRO A 147 28.84 3.49 20.79
N GLU A 148 28.71 4.25 21.89
CA GLU A 148 28.71 3.71 23.25
C GLU A 148 27.36 3.13 23.67
N LYS A 149 26.27 3.49 22.98
CA LYS A 149 24.90 3.06 23.30
C LYS A 149 24.37 1.95 22.41
N VAL A 150 25.04 1.70 21.30
CA VAL A 150 24.63 0.69 20.31
C VAL A 150 25.51 -0.55 20.43
N GLU A 151 24.93 -1.73 20.20
CA GLU A 151 25.69 -3.00 20.25
C GLU A 151 26.55 -3.23 19.00
N GLY A 152 26.13 -2.66 17.87
CA GLY A 152 26.68 -2.86 16.54
C GLY A 152 27.64 -1.79 16.04
N GLY A 153 28.01 -1.93 14.77
CA GLY A 153 28.80 -0.92 14.04
C GLY A 153 27.93 -0.07 13.12
N ALA A 154 28.46 1.03 12.59
CA ALA A 154 27.74 1.93 11.68
C ALA A 154 27.49 1.37 10.27
N ASN A 155 27.80 0.10 10.01
CA ASN A 155 27.54 -0.52 8.72
C ASN A 155 26.11 -1.07 8.69
N ALA A 156 25.38 -0.77 7.62
CA ALA A 156 24.14 -1.44 7.28
C ALA A 156 24.36 -2.39 6.09
N TRP A 157 23.70 -3.54 6.13
CA TRP A 157 23.81 -4.58 5.11
C TRP A 157 22.41 -5.04 4.69
N ALA A 158 22.16 -5.12 3.39
CA ALA A 158 20.90 -5.65 2.89
C ALA A 158 21.18 -6.67 1.78
N LEU A 159 20.61 -7.86 1.92
CA LEU A 159 20.73 -8.98 0.99
C LEU A 159 19.34 -9.40 0.55
N ARG A 160 19.10 -9.48 -0.75
CA ARG A 160 17.84 -9.98 -1.29
C ARG A 160 18.11 -10.89 -2.47
N TYR A 161 17.55 -12.09 -2.41
CA TYR A 161 17.48 -12.98 -3.54
C TYR A 161 16.03 -13.10 -4.01
N ARG A 162 15.83 -12.97 -5.32
CA ARG A 162 14.52 -12.99 -5.95
C ARG A 162 14.56 -13.88 -7.18
N HIS A 163 13.64 -14.83 -7.22
CA HIS A 163 13.36 -15.64 -8.38
C HIS A 163 12.01 -15.26 -8.96
N THR A 164 11.95 -14.99 -10.26
CA THR A 164 10.70 -14.68 -10.95
C THR A 164 10.53 -15.53 -12.19
N TYR A 165 9.32 -16.09 -12.34
CA TYR A 165 8.93 -16.82 -13.53
C TYR A 165 7.57 -16.36 -14.03
N ASP A 166 7.57 -15.77 -15.23
CA ASP A 166 6.37 -15.41 -15.99
C ASP A 166 5.35 -14.55 -15.20
N ASN A 167 5.84 -13.75 -14.23
CA ASN A 167 5.04 -12.99 -13.26
C ASN A 167 3.99 -13.83 -12.48
N ARG A 168 4.07 -15.16 -12.55
CA ARG A 168 3.15 -16.12 -11.92
C ARG A 168 3.77 -16.87 -10.75
N LEU A 169 5.08 -17.09 -10.76
CA LEU A 169 5.80 -17.66 -9.63
C LEU A 169 6.87 -16.66 -9.20
N ARG A 170 6.86 -16.35 -7.91
CA ARG A 170 7.87 -15.53 -7.26
C ARG A 170 8.28 -16.21 -5.97
N PHE A 171 9.56 -16.39 -5.76
CA PHE A 171 10.05 -16.75 -4.43
C PHE A 171 11.35 -16.04 -4.16
N GLY A 172 11.65 -15.84 -2.90
CA GLY A 172 12.82 -15.09 -2.52
C GLY A 172 13.06 -15.13 -1.03
N PHE A 173 14.25 -14.70 -0.66
CA PHE A 173 14.60 -14.44 0.71
C PHE A 173 15.24 -13.06 0.81
N THR A 174 15.03 -12.40 1.94
CA THR A 174 15.59 -11.09 2.26
C THR A 174 16.21 -11.20 3.65
N ALA A 175 17.38 -10.61 3.81
CA ALA A 175 18.05 -10.45 5.09
C ALA A 175 18.59 -9.02 5.16
N GLU A 176 18.43 -8.37 6.30
CA GLU A 176 18.91 -7.01 6.52
C GLU A 176 19.60 -6.92 7.88
N SER A 177 20.46 -5.92 8.04
CA SER A 177 21.00 -5.48 9.32
C SER A 177 21.20 -3.98 9.25
N ASP A 178 20.59 -3.29 10.20
CA ASP A 178 20.62 -1.84 10.26
C ASP A 178 21.88 -1.34 10.97
N ALA A 179 22.23 -0.08 10.69
CA ALA A 179 23.39 0.54 11.32
C ALA A 179 23.19 0.68 12.83
N GLY A 180 24.16 0.18 13.59
CA GLY A 180 24.12 0.10 15.05
C GLY A 180 23.69 -1.25 15.60
N GLU A 181 23.30 -2.20 14.76
CA GLU A 181 22.93 -3.55 15.19
C GLU A 181 24.10 -4.52 15.15
N ALA A 182 24.08 -5.49 16.06
CA ALA A 182 25.06 -6.55 16.04
C ALA A 182 24.85 -7.45 14.81
N LEU A 183 25.96 -7.90 14.21
CA LEU A 183 25.95 -8.83 13.08
C LEU A 183 26.88 -10.00 13.41
N PHE A 184 26.35 -11.23 13.42
CA PHE A 184 27.06 -12.45 13.85
C PHE A 184 27.69 -12.39 15.26
N LYS A 185 27.18 -11.52 16.14
CA LYS A 185 27.66 -11.31 17.52
C LYS A 185 26.51 -10.78 18.40
N GLY A 186 26.74 -10.62 19.71
CA GLY A 186 25.79 -9.93 20.59
C GLY A 186 24.41 -10.59 20.66
N SER A 187 23.35 -9.79 20.50
CA SER A 187 21.96 -10.23 20.34
C SER A 187 21.78 -11.11 19.09
N ASN A 188 22.45 -10.77 17.98
CA ASN A 188 22.32 -11.39 16.67
C ASN A 188 23.42 -12.42 16.36
N LYS A 189 23.52 -13.47 17.18
CA LYS A 189 24.56 -14.52 17.01
C LYS A 189 24.43 -15.31 15.71
N HIS A 190 23.22 -15.39 15.16
CA HIS A 190 22.91 -16.22 14.00
C HIS A 190 22.99 -15.49 12.65
N GLY A 191 23.36 -14.19 12.65
CA GLY A 191 23.58 -13.42 11.44
C GLY A 191 22.90 -12.06 11.51
N PHE A 192 21.96 -11.86 10.60
CA PHE A 192 21.13 -10.67 10.41
C PHE A 192 20.03 -10.63 11.50
N ASP A 193 19.51 -9.44 11.83
CA ASP A 193 18.38 -9.24 12.74
C ASP A 193 17.06 -9.64 12.05
N PHE A 194 16.90 -9.22 10.79
CA PHE A 194 15.72 -9.47 9.98
C PHE A 194 15.96 -10.56 8.94
N TYR A 195 15.00 -11.50 8.88
CA TYR A 195 14.90 -12.48 7.81
C TYR A 195 13.46 -12.54 7.31
N SER A 196 13.29 -12.47 6.00
CA SER A 196 12.02 -12.67 5.31
C SER A 196 12.15 -13.69 4.20
N ALA A 197 11.15 -14.55 4.04
CA ALA A 197 11.13 -15.54 2.98
C ALA A 197 9.71 -15.75 2.47
N HIS A 198 9.54 -15.83 1.16
CA HIS A 198 8.23 -15.97 0.55
C HIS A 198 8.23 -16.88 -0.68
N ILE A 199 7.09 -17.53 -0.90
CA ILE A 199 6.73 -18.19 -2.14
C ILE A 199 5.33 -17.69 -2.50
N PHE A 200 5.19 -17.16 -3.71
CA PHE A 200 3.96 -16.61 -4.23
C PHE A 200 3.68 -17.19 -5.61
N VAL A 201 2.51 -17.82 -5.74
CA VAL A 201 2.02 -18.40 -6.99
C VAL A 201 0.73 -17.70 -7.38
N GLN A 202 0.61 -17.31 -8.63
CA GLN A 202 -0.56 -16.65 -9.19
C GLN A 202 -1.08 -17.42 -10.40
N ASN A 203 -2.41 -17.47 -10.52
CA ASN A 203 -3.13 -18.13 -11.60
C ASN A 203 -2.59 -19.55 -11.84
N TRP A 204 -2.44 -20.33 -10.76
CA TRP A 204 -1.94 -21.71 -10.88
C TRP A 204 -2.88 -22.50 -11.79
N ASN A 205 -4.17 -22.42 -11.51
CA ASN A 205 -5.20 -23.01 -12.35
C ASN A 205 -6.46 -22.14 -12.30
N ARG A 206 -7.56 -22.63 -12.88
CA ARG A 206 -8.83 -21.88 -12.94
C ARG A 206 -9.44 -21.61 -11.56
N HIS A 207 -9.11 -22.41 -10.56
CA HIS A 207 -9.61 -22.32 -9.19
C HIS A 207 -8.64 -21.56 -8.27
N VAL A 208 -7.35 -21.86 -8.30
CA VAL A 208 -6.34 -21.22 -7.45
C VAL A 208 -5.79 -19.98 -8.16
N LYS A 209 -6.32 -18.81 -7.77
CA LYS A 209 -5.97 -17.50 -8.34
C LYS A 209 -4.70 -16.93 -7.73
N ALA A 210 -4.50 -17.14 -6.43
CA ALA A 210 -3.28 -16.74 -5.73
C ALA A 210 -3.03 -17.70 -4.56
N LEU A 211 -1.76 -17.96 -4.28
CA LEU A 211 -1.27 -18.68 -3.12
C LEU A 211 0.00 -17.99 -2.64
N ALA A 212 0.03 -17.59 -1.38
CA ALA A 212 1.18 -17.02 -0.71
C ALA A 212 1.54 -17.90 0.49
N VAL A 213 2.82 -18.25 0.61
CA VAL A 213 3.38 -19.05 1.70
C VAL A 213 4.65 -18.34 2.19
N GLY A 214 4.82 -18.23 3.51
CA GLY A 214 5.87 -17.42 4.12
C GLY A 214 5.39 -16.00 4.33
N ASP A 215 6.18 -15.02 3.90
CA ASP A 215 5.91 -13.60 4.13
C ASP A 215 5.13 -12.96 2.97
N TYR A 216 4.00 -12.34 3.29
CA TYR A 216 3.08 -11.80 2.30
C TYR A 216 2.44 -10.49 2.77
N SER A 217 1.98 -9.71 1.79
CA SER A 217 1.10 -8.56 2.00
C SER A 217 -0.31 -8.92 1.57
N ALA A 218 -1.27 -8.37 2.28
CA ALA A 218 -2.69 -8.52 2.04
C ALA A 218 -3.41 -7.16 2.09
N ARG A 219 -4.45 -7.04 1.27
CA ARG A 219 -5.31 -5.87 1.19
C ARG A 219 -6.76 -6.28 0.96
N LEU A 220 -7.68 -5.60 1.64
CA LEU A 220 -9.12 -5.85 1.60
C LEU A 220 -9.89 -4.54 1.42
N GLY A 221 -10.91 -4.56 0.57
CA GLY A 221 -11.81 -3.44 0.34
C GLY A 221 -11.10 -2.13 -0.03
N GLN A 222 -11.49 -1.05 0.65
CA GLN A 222 -10.89 0.27 0.56
C GLN A 222 -9.84 0.53 1.66
N GLY A 223 -9.39 -0.53 2.34
CA GLY A 223 -8.35 -0.46 3.36
C GLY A 223 -8.85 -0.11 4.76
N LEU A 224 -10.15 -0.18 5.06
CA LEU A 224 -10.65 0.09 6.42
C LEU A 224 -10.27 -1.01 7.43
N LEU A 225 -10.32 -2.28 7.02
CA LEU A 225 -9.87 -3.40 7.86
C LEU A 225 -8.39 -3.72 7.68
N LEU A 226 -7.94 -3.78 6.43
CA LEU A 226 -6.63 -4.33 6.10
C LEU A 226 -6.08 -3.73 4.81
N GLN A 227 -4.97 -3.01 4.94
CA GLN A 227 -4.17 -2.51 3.82
C GLN A 227 -2.69 -2.59 4.22
N THR A 228 -1.97 -3.53 3.62
CA THR A 228 -0.50 -3.62 3.74
C THR A 228 0.17 -3.42 2.39
N GLY A 229 1.44 -3.05 2.45
CA GLY A 229 2.20 -2.61 1.29
C GLY A 229 1.75 -1.24 0.77
N PHE A 230 2.30 -0.88 -0.39
CA PHE A 230 2.10 0.45 -0.97
C PHE A 230 0.62 0.86 -1.11
N ALA A 231 0.28 2.00 -0.48
CA ALA A 231 -1.04 2.61 -0.43
C ALA A 231 -0.91 4.13 -0.60
N PRO A 232 -0.90 4.65 -1.85
CA PRO A 232 -0.67 6.08 -2.10
C PRO A 232 -1.73 6.97 -1.43
N GLY A 233 -1.33 8.15 -0.97
CA GLY A 233 -2.23 9.12 -0.34
C GLY A 233 -2.88 10.05 -1.35
N LYS A 234 -3.14 11.29 -0.91
CA LYS A 234 -3.44 12.41 -1.80
C LYS A 234 -2.20 12.72 -2.64
N SER A 235 -2.40 12.96 -3.94
CA SER A 235 -1.32 13.26 -4.87
C SER A 235 -1.81 14.12 -6.03
N ALA A 236 -0.89 14.45 -6.95
CA ALA A 236 -1.22 15.14 -8.19
C ALA A 236 -2.06 14.28 -9.16
N GLU A 237 -2.16 12.96 -8.93
CA GLU A 237 -3.08 12.07 -9.64
C GLU A 237 -4.47 12.11 -8.97
N THR A 238 -5.14 13.26 -9.15
CA THR A 238 -6.36 13.70 -8.43
C THR A 238 -7.58 12.79 -8.54
N VAL A 239 -7.58 11.83 -9.47
CA VAL A 239 -8.70 10.90 -9.71
C VAL A 239 -8.35 9.44 -9.38
N SER A 240 -7.12 9.16 -8.95
CA SER A 240 -6.64 7.82 -8.58
C SER A 240 -6.87 7.54 -7.08
N VAL A 241 -8.14 7.62 -6.66
CA VAL A 241 -8.53 7.63 -5.23
C VAL A 241 -9.09 6.31 -4.73
N ALA A 242 -9.55 5.42 -5.61
CA ALA A 242 -10.07 4.13 -5.18
C ALA A 242 -8.91 3.18 -4.87
N ARG A 243 -9.08 2.36 -3.84
CA ARG A 243 -8.17 1.24 -3.58
C ARG A 243 -8.57 0.07 -4.46
N GLY A 244 -7.60 -0.45 -5.20
CA GLY A 244 -7.76 -1.60 -6.08
C GLY A 244 -6.50 -2.45 -6.17
N GLY A 245 -6.52 -3.37 -7.13
CA GLY A 245 -5.39 -4.25 -7.42
C GLY A 245 -5.47 -5.61 -6.73
N ARG A 246 -4.32 -6.26 -6.59
CA ARG A 246 -4.21 -7.64 -6.11
C ARG A 246 -4.44 -7.72 -4.59
N LYS A 247 -5.37 -8.57 -4.15
CA LYS A 247 -5.65 -8.81 -2.71
C LYS A 247 -4.47 -9.39 -1.93
N LEU A 248 -3.67 -10.23 -2.58
CA LEU A 248 -2.50 -10.88 -2.00
C LEU A 248 -1.29 -10.58 -2.88
N ASN A 249 -0.15 -10.33 -2.24
CA ASN A 249 1.13 -10.15 -2.92
C ASN A 249 2.26 -10.72 -2.07
N ALA A 250 3.38 -11.06 -2.71
CA ALA A 250 4.58 -11.46 -1.98
C ALA A 250 5.14 -10.28 -1.19
N TYR A 251 5.70 -10.52 -0.01
CA TYR A 251 6.43 -9.50 0.73
C TYR A 251 7.93 -9.70 0.53
N ALA A 252 8.56 -8.74 -0.13
CA ALA A 252 9.99 -8.76 -0.43
C ALA A 252 10.71 -7.52 0.13
N ALA A 253 10.06 -6.73 1.00
CA ALA A 253 10.63 -5.51 1.52
C ALA A 253 11.66 -5.79 2.61
N PHE A 254 12.45 -4.76 2.86
CA PHE A 254 13.42 -4.65 3.93
C PHE A 254 12.77 -4.29 5.30
N GLY A 255 11.55 -3.73 5.31
CA GLY A 255 10.87 -3.38 6.57
C GLY A 255 10.27 -4.57 7.35
N GLU A 256 10.21 -4.44 8.68
CA GLU A 256 9.67 -5.48 9.57
C GLU A 256 8.18 -5.30 9.97
N ALA A 257 7.64 -4.09 9.80
CA ALA A 257 6.41 -3.69 10.48
C ALA A 257 5.11 -4.26 9.86
N PHE A 258 4.94 -4.18 8.54
CA PHE A 258 3.63 -4.34 7.88
C PHE A 258 3.57 -5.48 6.86
N PHE A 259 3.88 -6.70 7.32
CA PHE A 259 3.69 -7.94 6.57
C PHE A 259 3.05 -9.05 7.42
N PHE A 260 2.68 -10.15 6.79
CA PHE A 260 2.17 -11.34 7.45
C PHE A 260 3.07 -12.53 7.18
N ARG A 261 3.35 -13.32 8.22
CA ARG A 261 4.07 -14.60 8.10
C ARG A 261 3.09 -15.76 8.25
N GLY A 262 2.90 -16.56 7.22
CA GLY A 262 1.98 -17.71 7.24
C GLY A 262 1.54 -18.16 5.85
N VAL A 263 0.24 -18.34 5.66
CA VAL A 263 -0.35 -18.82 4.40
C VAL A 263 -1.58 -17.99 4.06
N ALA A 264 -1.71 -17.61 2.79
CA ALA A 264 -2.91 -17.00 2.25
C ALA A 264 -3.23 -17.54 0.86
N ALA A 265 -4.51 -17.67 0.54
CA ALA A 265 -4.94 -18.18 -0.76
C ALA A 265 -6.21 -17.49 -1.24
N THR A 266 -6.31 -17.31 -2.54
CA THR A 266 -7.52 -16.86 -3.24
C THR A 266 -8.01 -17.98 -4.14
N ILE A 267 -9.23 -18.45 -3.87
CA ILE A 267 -9.85 -19.58 -4.54
C ILE A 267 -11.15 -19.12 -5.21
N ALA A 268 -11.24 -19.30 -6.52
CA ALA A 268 -12.46 -19.18 -7.29
C ALA A 268 -13.31 -20.46 -7.11
N ILE A 269 -14.21 -20.43 -6.13
CA ILE A 269 -15.17 -21.50 -5.86
C ILE A 269 -16.15 -21.64 -7.03
N HIS A 270 -16.59 -20.49 -7.57
CA HIS A 270 -17.49 -20.44 -8.72
C HIS A 270 -17.09 -19.29 -9.66
N LYS A 271 -17.65 -19.24 -10.87
CA LYS A 271 -17.41 -18.15 -11.82
C LYS A 271 -17.77 -16.76 -11.28
N LYS A 272 -18.64 -16.70 -10.29
CA LYS A 272 -19.12 -15.47 -9.64
C LYS A 272 -18.74 -15.37 -8.16
N LEU A 273 -18.01 -16.35 -7.62
CA LEU A 273 -17.68 -16.38 -6.21
C LEU A 273 -16.20 -16.68 -6.04
N GLU A 274 -15.50 -15.72 -5.46
CA GLU A 274 -14.09 -15.83 -5.10
C GLU A 274 -13.96 -15.67 -3.60
N VAL A 275 -13.20 -16.56 -2.97
CA VAL A 275 -12.91 -16.52 -1.53
C VAL A 275 -11.41 -16.39 -1.32
N THR A 276 -11.01 -15.37 -0.57
CA THR A 276 -9.65 -15.21 -0.07
C THR A 276 -9.63 -15.52 1.41
N ALA A 277 -8.72 -16.40 1.84
CA ALA A 277 -8.46 -16.69 3.23
C ALA A 277 -6.98 -16.40 3.52
N LEU A 278 -6.71 -15.85 4.69
CA LEU A 278 -5.35 -15.57 5.15
C LEU A 278 -5.19 -15.98 6.62
N TYR A 279 -4.01 -16.48 6.94
CA TYR A 279 -3.59 -16.79 8.29
C TYR A 279 -2.15 -16.36 8.49
N SER A 280 -1.88 -15.72 9.62
CA SER A 280 -0.56 -15.32 10.04
C SER A 280 -0.30 -15.63 11.50
N ASN A 281 0.92 -16.04 11.80
CA ASN A 281 1.41 -16.24 13.15
C ASN A 281 2.85 -15.75 13.22
N ARG A 282 3.07 -14.56 13.80
CA ARG A 282 4.39 -13.91 13.85
C ARG A 282 4.66 -13.33 15.24
N ARG A 283 5.93 -13.13 15.53
CA ARG A 283 6.36 -12.30 16.67
C ARG A 283 6.54 -10.86 16.20
N ARG A 284 6.25 -9.93 17.09
CA ARG A 284 6.37 -8.49 16.88
C ARG A 284 7.09 -7.85 18.05
N ASP A 285 7.75 -6.75 17.75
CA ASP A 285 8.41 -5.93 18.74
C ASP A 285 7.37 -5.12 19.51
N ALA A 286 7.46 -5.20 20.83
CA ALA A 286 6.49 -4.59 21.71
C ALA A 286 7.13 -4.25 23.04
N ASN A 287 6.79 -3.07 23.55
CA ASN A 287 7.18 -2.68 24.89
C ASN A 287 6.29 -3.41 25.91
N VAL A 288 6.88 -4.38 26.61
CA VAL A 288 6.21 -5.20 27.63
C VAL A 288 6.55 -4.67 29.01
N LEU A 289 5.52 -4.41 29.82
CA LEU A 289 5.71 -4.07 31.23
C LEU A 289 5.76 -5.37 32.05
N ALA A 290 6.88 -5.59 32.74
CA ALA A 290 6.97 -6.63 33.74
C ALA A 290 6.22 -6.18 35.01
N PRO A 291 5.40 -7.05 35.63
CA PRO A 291 4.78 -6.74 36.91
C PRO A 291 5.83 -6.44 37.98
N ASP A 292 5.52 -5.52 38.90
CA ASP A 292 6.40 -5.21 40.02
C ASP A 292 6.57 -6.46 40.90
N THR A 293 7.82 -6.81 41.20
CA THR A 293 8.24 -8.04 41.90
C THR A 293 7.68 -8.19 43.32
N LEU A 294 7.00 -7.16 43.85
CA LEU A 294 6.32 -7.20 45.15
C LEU A 294 4.89 -7.76 45.09
N GLU A 295 4.29 -7.92 43.90
CA GLU A 295 2.93 -8.47 43.70
C GLU A 295 2.95 -9.73 42.80
N MET A 296 3.74 -10.73 43.21
CA MET A 296 4.20 -11.83 42.35
C MET A 296 3.22 -13.01 42.09
N GLU A 297 1.90 -12.85 42.21
CA GLU A 297 1.02 -14.03 42.05
C GLU A 297 -0.02 -13.99 40.93
N PHE A 298 -0.48 -12.83 40.42
CA PHE A 298 -1.59 -12.83 39.43
C PHE A 298 -1.63 -11.68 38.41
N GLN A 299 -0.54 -10.94 38.15
CA GLN A 299 -0.57 -9.93 37.08
C GLN A 299 -0.12 -10.52 35.74
N ASP A 300 -1.06 -10.59 34.79
CA ASP A 300 -0.77 -10.90 33.40
C ASP A 300 0.20 -9.85 32.83
N GLN A 301 1.24 -10.28 32.12
CA GLN A 301 2.15 -9.36 31.42
C GLN A 301 1.37 -8.58 30.36
N VAL A 302 1.47 -7.25 30.38
CA VAL A 302 0.78 -6.35 29.43
C VAL A 302 1.79 -5.67 28.51
N PHE A 303 1.35 -5.24 27.33
CA PHE A 303 2.17 -4.42 26.43
C PHE A 303 1.52 -3.06 26.14
N THR A 304 2.34 -2.02 25.99
CA THR A 304 1.88 -0.63 25.90
C THR A 304 1.81 -0.11 24.47
N SER A 305 2.74 -0.54 23.62
CA SER A 305 2.82 -0.11 22.23
C SER A 305 3.48 -1.15 21.33
N LEU A 306 3.03 -1.19 20.08
CA LEU A 306 3.71 -1.89 18.99
C LEU A 306 4.82 -1.00 18.43
N GLN A 307 6.01 -1.57 18.28
CA GLN A 307 7.12 -0.89 17.61
C GLN A 307 7.07 -1.20 16.11
N THR A 308 7.32 -0.19 15.29
CA THR A 308 7.29 -0.29 13.82
C THR A 308 8.59 0.15 13.16
N SER A 309 9.60 0.56 13.95
CA SER A 309 10.91 0.96 13.45
C SER A 309 11.71 -0.24 12.94
N GLY A 310 11.56 -1.41 13.57
CA GLY A 310 12.36 -2.60 13.26
C GLY A 310 13.85 -2.41 13.56
N LEU A 311 14.17 -1.61 14.59
CA LEU A 311 15.56 -1.29 14.97
C LEU A 311 15.86 -1.98 16.30
N HIS A 312 17.00 -2.67 16.41
CA HIS A 312 17.50 -3.43 17.56
C HIS A 312 18.94 -3.07 17.91
N ARG A 313 19.22 -1.79 18.11
CA ARG A 313 20.59 -1.26 18.30
C ARG A 313 20.95 -1.10 19.76
N THR A 314 19.99 -0.62 20.57
CA THR A 314 20.18 -0.35 22.00
C THR A 314 19.65 -1.48 22.88
N PRO A 315 20.09 -1.60 24.15
CA PRO A 315 19.59 -2.64 25.05
C PRO A 315 18.06 -2.64 25.24
N ALA A 316 17.42 -1.46 25.18
CA ALA A 316 15.96 -1.34 25.28
C ALA A 316 15.26 -1.85 24.01
N GLU A 317 15.78 -1.48 22.83
CA GLU A 317 15.28 -1.98 21.55
C GLU A 317 15.43 -3.51 21.45
N ILE A 318 16.57 -4.06 21.88
CA ILE A 318 16.82 -5.52 21.92
C ILE A 318 15.90 -6.22 22.93
N ALA A 319 15.61 -5.60 24.07
CA ALA A 319 14.70 -6.18 25.06
C ALA A 319 13.25 -6.26 24.56
N ASP A 320 12.82 -5.30 23.73
CA ASP A 320 11.47 -5.24 23.14
C ASP A 320 11.33 -6.11 21.87
N GLU A 321 12.43 -6.62 21.32
CA GLU A 321 12.48 -7.46 20.12
C GLU A 321 11.65 -8.76 20.30
N LYS A 322 10.73 -9.00 19.35
CA LYS A 322 9.95 -10.26 19.23
C LYS A 322 9.23 -10.68 20.52
N GLN A 323 8.88 -9.74 21.41
CA GLN A 323 8.25 -10.02 22.70
C GLN A 323 6.75 -10.33 22.64
N LEU A 324 6.07 -10.00 21.54
CA LEU A 324 4.63 -10.19 21.38
C LEU A 324 4.32 -11.20 20.27
N GLN A 325 3.52 -12.23 20.57
CA GLN A 325 3.02 -13.15 19.55
C GLN A 325 1.68 -12.66 19.01
N GLU A 326 1.62 -12.38 17.72
CA GLU A 326 0.42 -11.95 17.01
C GLU A 326 -0.07 -13.07 16.09
N LYS A 327 -1.37 -13.38 16.20
CA LYS A 327 -2.11 -14.26 15.30
C LYS A 327 -3.16 -13.46 14.56
N VAL A 328 -3.17 -13.57 13.24
CA VAL A 328 -4.15 -12.89 12.38
C VAL A 328 -4.85 -13.91 11.50
N GLY A 329 -6.17 -13.89 11.48
CA GLY A 329 -6.99 -14.66 10.57
C GLY A 329 -7.90 -13.72 9.79
N GLY A 330 -8.01 -13.91 8.47
CA GLY A 330 -8.86 -13.08 7.63
C GLY A 330 -9.60 -13.91 6.58
N LEU A 331 -10.81 -13.45 6.25
CA LEU A 331 -11.68 -14.05 5.24
C LEU A 331 -12.29 -12.93 4.39
N SER A 332 -12.35 -13.14 3.08
CA SER A 332 -12.96 -12.23 2.12
C SER A 332 -13.72 -13.04 1.10
N ALA A 333 -15.03 -12.79 0.94
CA ALA A 333 -15.88 -13.47 -0.03
C ALA A 333 -16.43 -12.44 -1.01
N SER A 334 -15.95 -12.48 -2.26
CA SER A 334 -16.34 -11.57 -3.33
C SER A 334 -17.33 -12.21 -4.28
N TRP A 335 -18.47 -11.54 -4.46
CA TRP A 335 -19.43 -11.84 -5.49
C TRP A 335 -19.14 -11.02 -6.75
N LEU A 336 -18.73 -11.69 -7.83
CA LEU A 336 -18.36 -11.10 -9.11
C LEU A 336 -19.59 -10.98 -10.02
N GLY A 337 -20.19 -9.78 -10.05
CA GLY A 337 -21.25 -9.42 -10.98
C GLY A 337 -20.72 -8.91 -12.32
N LYS A 338 -21.60 -8.74 -13.31
CA LYS A 338 -21.20 -8.21 -14.64
C LYS A 338 -20.82 -6.73 -14.63
N ARG A 339 -21.33 -5.97 -13.65
CA ARG A 339 -21.19 -4.51 -13.57
C ARG A 339 -20.57 -4.05 -12.26
N GLY A 340 -20.12 -4.98 -11.42
CA GLY A 340 -19.65 -4.63 -10.09
C GLY A 340 -19.37 -5.86 -9.25
N VAL A 341 -18.66 -5.63 -8.16
CA VAL A 341 -18.27 -6.62 -7.17
C VAL A 341 -18.77 -6.16 -5.81
N VAL A 342 -19.29 -7.11 -5.03
CA VAL A 342 -19.59 -6.89 -3.60
C VAL A 342 -18.79 -7.91 -2.82
N THR A 343 -18.11 -7.48 -1.77
CA THR A 343 -17.26 -8.35 -0.97
C THR A 343 -17.59 -8.19 0.50
N ALA A 344 -17.81 -9.32 1.18
CA ALA A 344 -17.85 -9.35 2.63
C ALA A 344 -16.48 -9.76 3.18
N ASN A 345 -15.94 -8.99 4.12
CA ASN A 345 -14.65 -9.23 4.73
C ASN A 345 -14.78 -9.40 6.25
N ALA A 346 -13.89 -10.21 6.81
CA ALA A 346 -13.71 -10.38 8.23
C ALA A 346 -12.21 -10.48 8.54
N LEU A 347 -11.79 -9.84 9.63
CA LEU A 347 -10.43 -9.88 10.15
C LEU A 347 -10.49 -10.10 11.66
N HIS A 348 -9.69 -11.03 12.16
CA HIS A 348 -9.51 -11.29 13.57
C HIS A 348 -8.03 -11.24 13.92
N ILE A 349 -7.68 -10.45 14.92
CA ILE A 349 -6.34 -10.30 15.46
C ILE A 349 -6.38 -10.76 16.91
N LYS A 350 -5.41 -11.57 17.32
CA LYS A 350 -5.24 -12.02 18.69
C LYS A 350 -3.77 -11.91 19.09
N TYR A 351 -3.54 -11.32 20.25
CA TYR A 351 -2.25 -11.23 20.91
C TYR A 351 -2.13 -12.29 22.01
N ASP A 352 -0.91 -12.71 22.36
CA ASP A 352 -0.65 -13.54 23.55
C ASP A 352 -0.75 -12.73 24.84
N LYS A 353 -0.46 -11.43 24.81
CA LYS A 353 -0.57 -10.48 25.93
C LYS A 353 -1.64 -9.42 25.65
N PRO A 354 -2.37 -8.91 26.66
CA PRO A 354 -3.33 -7.81 26.47
C PRO A 354 -2.61 -6.49 26.17
N TRP A 355 -3.19 -5.69 25.27
CA TRP A 355 -2.75 -4.33 24.98
C TRP A 355 -3.35 -3.35 25.97
N GLU A 356 -2.50 -2.67 26.72
CA GLU A 356 -2.85 -1.56 27.60
C GLU A 356 -2.08 -0.29 27.20
N PRO A 357 -2.61 0.53 26.28
CA PRO A 357 -1.95 1.75 25.86
C PRO A 357 -1.71 2.69 27.04
N THR A 358 -0.52 3.30 27.11
CA THR A 358 -0.24 4.35 28.11
C THR A 358 -1.32 5.43 28.05
N PHE A 359 -1.86 5.77 29.22
CA PHE A 359 -2.96 6.72 29.33
C PHE A 359 -2.56 8.07 28.72
N ALA A 360 -3.32 8.49 27.70
CA ALA A 360 -3.26 9.82 27.14
C ALA A 360 -4.65 10.22 26.62
N PRO A 361 -5.10 11.48 26.75
CA PRO A 361 -6.44 11.90 26.33
C PRO A 361 -6.76 11.57 24.86
N TYR A 362 -5.76 11.68 23.97
CA TYR A 362 -5.92 11.36 22.54
C TYR A 362 -5.98 9.84 22.24
N ARG A 363 -5.52 8.98 23.17
CA ARG A 363 -5.57 7.51 23.05
C ARG A 363 -6.83 6.89 23.65
N LYS A 364 -7.77 7.68 24.16
CA LYS A 364 -8.99 7.18 24.83
C LYS A 364 -9.77 6.12 24.04
N TYR A 365 -9.79 6.21 22.71
CA TYR A 365 -10.50 5.27 21.84
C TYR A 365 -9.61 4.26 21.14
N SER A 366 -8.30 4.29 21.39
CA SER A 366 -7.37 3.29 20.89
C SER A 366 -7.77 1.90 21.38
N PHE A 367 -7.46 0.88 20.59
CA PHE A 367 -7.73 -0.50 20.98
C PHE A 367 -7.02 -0.84 22.30
N SER A 368 -7.74 -1.53 23.19
CA SER A 368 -7.21 -2.10 24.42
C SER A 368 -7.82 -3.48 24.62
N GLY A 369 -7.00 -4.41 25.08
CA GLY A 369 -7.35 -5.82 25.24
C GLY A 369 -6.53 -6.75 24.34
N GLN A 370 -6.92 -8.01 24.30
CA GLN A 370 -6.12 -9.08 23.69
C GLN A 370 -6.58 -9.49 22.28
N SER A 371 -7.83 -9.19 21.90
CA SER A 371 -8.36 -9.56 20.59
C SER A 371 -9.23 -8.48 19.96
N LEU A 372 -9.05 -8.27 18.67
CA LEU A 372 -9.81 -7.34 17.85
C LEU A 372 -10.43 -8.11 16.68
N THR A 373 -11.74 -7.98 16.51
CA THR A 373 -12.44 -8.49 15.32
C THR A 373 -13.07 -7.33 14.58
N GLY A 374 -12.87 -7.29 13.27
CA GLY A 374 -13.55 -6.34 12.39
C GLY A 374 -14.24 -7.07 11.24
N ILE A 375 -15.39 -6.54 10.83
CA ILE A 375 -16.09 -6.98 9.63
C ILE A 375 -16.31 -5.79 8.70
N SER A 376 -16.31 -6.03 7.40
CA SER A 376 -16.62 -4.97 6.43
C SER A 376 -17.39 -5.50 5.23
N LEU A 377 -18.12 -4.59 4.60
CA LEU A 377 -18.77 -4.80 3.32
C LEU A 377 -18.22 -3.75 2.36
N ASP A 378 -17.49 -4.21 1.34
CA ASP A 378 -17.03 -3.37 0.23
C ASP A 378 -17.85 -3.62 -1.03
N TYR A 379 -17.92 -2.59 -1.86
CA TYR A 379 -18.54 -2.68 -3.17
C TYR A 379 -17.80 -1.82 -4.19
N ASN A 380 -17.88 -2.25 -5.44
CA ASN A 380 -17.68 -1.39 -6.59
C ASN A 380 -18.79 -1.65 -7.61
N TYR A 381 -19.25 -0.60 -8.27
CA TYR A 381 -20.33 -0.69 -9.22
C TYR A 381 -20.17 0.33 -10.34
N ARG A 382 -20.19 -0.16 -11.57
CA ARG A 382 -20.13 0.65 -12.78
C ARG A 382 -21.52 0.82 -13.36
N TRP A 383 -21.91 2.07 -13.57
CA TRP A 383 -23.10 2.44 -14.30
C TRP A 383 -22.79 3.50 -15.34
N ARG A 384 -22.73 3.09 -16.62
CA ARG A 384 -22.37 3.97 -17.75
C ARG A 384 -20.99 4.61 -17.53
N ASN A 385 -20.96 5.93 -17.32
CA ASN A 385 -19.80 6.77 -17.07
C ASN A 385 -19.60 7.10 -15.58
N LEU A 386 -20.32 6.42 -14.69
CA LEU A 386 -20.18 6.48 -13.24
C LEU A 386 -19.55 5.19 -12.73
N PHE A 387 -18.59 5.32 -11.82
CA PHE A 387 -18.00 4.22 -11.09
C PHE A 387 -18.07 4.54 -9.59
N PHE A 388 -18.90 3.78 -8.88
CA PHE A 388 -19.06 3.88 -7.44
C PHE A 388 -18.15 2.87 -6.76
N PHE A 389 -17.55 3.25 -5.66
CA PHE A 389 -16.81 2.34 -4.79
C PHE A 389 -17.02 2.71 -3.34
N GLY A 390 -16.88 1.76 -2.43
CA GLY A 390 -16.96 2.05 -1.02
C GLY A 390 -16.70 0.85 -0.15
N GLU A 391 -16.47 1.12 1.13
CA GLU A 391 -16.35 0.13 2.18
C GLU A 391 -17.01 0.70 3.44
N THR A 392 -17.81 -0.13 4.12
CA THR A 392 -18.28 0.16 5.48
C THR A 392 -17.79 -0.96 6.40
N ALA A 393 -17.09 -0.60 7.46
CA ALA A 393 -16.48 -1.51 8.40
C ALA A 393 -16.96 -1.25 9.84
N ARG A 394 -16.99 -2.31 10.64
CA ARG A 394 -17.40 -2.30 12.04
C ARG A 394 -16.44 -3.14 12.89
N SER A 395 -15.94 -2.55 13.97
CA SER A 395 -15.12 -3.25 14.97
C SER A 395 -16.00 -3.90 16.05
N ASN A 396 -15.46 -4.88 16.76
CA ASN A 396 -16.15 -5.64 17.83
C ASN A 396 -16.70 -4.76 18.95
N ASN A 397 -16.05 -3.63 19.26
CA ASN A 397 -16.51 -2.63 20.22
C ASN A 397 -17.74 -1.82 19.74
N GLY A 398 -18.19 -2.04 18.50
CA GLY A 398 -19.34 -1.36 17.91
C GLY A 398 -19.01 -0.14 17.06
N GLY A 399 -17.78 0.37 17.10
CA GLY A 399 -17.34 1.51 16.30
C GLY A 399 -17.47 1.23 14.80
N VAL A 400 -17.77 2.27 14.02
CA VAL A 400 -18.04 2.17 12.58
C VAL A 400 -17.20 3.17 11.80
N ALA A 401 -16.67 2.72 10.65
CA ALA A 401 -16.03 3.57 9.67
C ALA A 401 -16.61 3.29 8.28
N ALA A 402 -16.72 4.33 7.46
CA ALA A 402 -17.18 4.21 6.09
C ALA A 402 -16.40 5.15 5.16
N VAL A 403 -16.06 4.64 3.99
CA VAL A 403 -15.49 5.42 2.88
C VAL A 403 -16.33 5.12 1.65
N ASN A 404 -16.81 6.16 0.98
CA ASN A 404 -17.62 6.03 -0.21
C ASN A 404 -17.11 7.01 -1.25
N GLY A 405 -16.91 6.54 -2.47
CA GLY A 405 -16.40 7.34 -3.56
C GLY A 405 -17.18 7.16 -4.86
N LEU A 406 -17.08 8.17 -5.69
CA LEU A 406 -17.65 8.23 -7.02
C LEU A 406 -16.62 8.79 -7.98
N LEU A 407 -16.36 8.07 -9.05
CA LEU A 407 -15.67 8.55 -10.24
C LEU A 407 -16.70 8.79 -11.34
N PHE A 408 -16.66 9.97 -11.94
CA PHE A 408 -17.58 10.40 -13.00
C PHE A 408 -16.80 10.92 -14.20
N SER A 409 -16.87 10.20 -15.31
CA SER A 409 -16.38 10.69 -16.60
C SER A 409 -17.46 11.55 -17.25
N ALA A 410 -17.43 12.85 -16.97
CA ALA A 410 -18.37 13.82 -17.51
C ALA A 410 -18.25 13.96 -19.04
N ASP A 411 -17.02 13.90 -19.53
CA ASP A 411 -16.66 13.89 -20.96
C ASP A 411 -15.41 12.99 -21.15
N ARG A 412 -15.05 12.69 -22.41
CA ARG A 412 -13.79 11.99 -22.73
C ARG A 412 -12.54 12.70 -22.20
N HIS A 413 -12.60 14.01 -21.96
CA HIS A 413 -11.48 14.79 -21.43
C HIS A 413 -11.64 15.24 -19.97
N VAL A 414 -12.76 14.93 -19.33
CA VAL A 414 -13.07 15.43 -17.97
C VAL A 414 -13.50 14.28 -17.09
N THR A 415 -12.65 13.97 -16.11
CA THR A 415 -12.97 13.02 -15.05
C THR A 415 -13.04 13.76 -13.73
N LEU A 416 -14.14 13.56 -13.00
CA LEU A 416 -14.38 14.11 -11.68
C LEU A 416 -14.38 12.97 -10.67
N THR A 417 -13.95 13.25 -9.45
CA THR A 417 -14.05 12.32 -8.33
C THR A 417 -14.58 13.02 -7.09
N ALA A 418 -15.33 12.27 -6.28
CA ALA A 418 -15.75 12.67 -4.95
C ALA A 418 -15.55 11.50 -4.00
N VAL A 419 -14.94 11.73 -2.84
CA VAL A 419 -14.76 10.72 -1.78
C VAL A 419 -15.24 11.30 -0.46
N HIS A 420 -16.23 10.66 0.12
CA HIS A 420 -16.72 10.94 1.45
C HIS A 420 -16.14 9.93 2.45
N ARG A 421 -15.56 10.45 3.53
CA ARG A 421 -14.90 9.71 4.60
C ARG A 421 -15.65 9.96 5.91
N SER A 422 -16.05 8.90 6.60
CA SER A 422 -16.64 8.97 7.93
C SER A 422 -16.03 7.86 8.79
N LEU A 423 -14.89 8.16 9.38
CA LEU A 423 -14.12 7.29 10.26
C LEU A 423 -14.47 7.62 11.71
N GLY A 424 -15.24 6.74 12.37
CA GLY A 424 -15.62 6.92 13.77
C GLY A 424 -14.40 7.04 14.68
N LYS A 425 -14.48 7.88 15.71
CA LYS A 425 -13.40 8.03 16.70
C LYS A 425 -13.16 6.75 17.51
N ASP A 426 -14.21 5.95 17.67
CA ASP A 426 -14.27 4.68 18.39
C ASP A 426 -14.09 3.45 17.48
N TYR A 427 -14.00 3.63 16.16
CA TYR A 427 -13.67 2.54 15.25
C TYR A 427 -12.19 2.14 15.42
N GLN A 428 -11.95 0.85 15.54
CA GLN A 428 -10.63 0.29 15.82
C GLN A 428 -10.16 -0.62 14.69
N SER A 429 -8.98 -0.32 14.14
CA SER A 429 -8.32 -1.13 13.11
C SER A 429 -6.81 -0.96 13.23
N ILE A 430 -6.08 -2.07 13.33
CA ILE A 430 -4.61 -2.07 13.47
C ILE A 430 -3.92 -1.94 12.11
N TYR A 431 -4.49 -2.58 11.08
CA TYR A 431 -3.93 -2.63 9.74
C TYR A 431 -4.73 -1.78 8.73
N GLY A 432 -5.59 -0.89 9.22
CA GLY A 432 -6.39 -0.02 8.38
C GLY A 432 -5.59 1.16 7.86
N ASN A 433 -5.54 1.32 6.54
CA ASN A 433 -4.92 2.46 5.86
C ASN A 433 -5.78 2.89 4.65
N PRO A 434 -6.99 3.43 4.89
CA PRO A 434 -7.86 3.91 3.83
C PRO A 434 -7.32 5.18 3.18
N PHE A 435 -7.98 5.69 2.15
CA PHE A 435 -7.74 7.05 1.68
C PHE A 435 -8.25 8.04 2.73
N ALA A 436 -7.33 8.69 3.46
CA ALA A 436 -7.62 9.62 4.57
C ALA A 436 -6.45 10.61 4.77
N GLU A 437 -6.64 11.62 5.63
CA GLU A 437 -5.56 12.51 6.08
C GLU A 437 -4.69 11.82 7.15
N VAL A 438 -5.31 11.08 8.07
CA VAL A 438 -4.58 10.38 9.13
C VAL A 438 -4.00 9.05 8.66
N SER A 439 -2.84 8.70 9.20
CA SER A 439 -2.30 7.33 9.16
C SER A 439 -3.14 6.42 10.06
N GLY A 440 -4.23 5.88 9.50
CA GLY A 440 -5.15 4.99 10.19
C GLY A 440 -6.58 5.10 9.66
N ALA A 441 -7.46 4.27 10.21
CA ALA A 441 -8.85 4.18 9.75
C ALA A 441 -9.88 4.81 10.72
N SER A 442 -9.48 5.72 11.62
CA SER A 442 -10.34 6.25 12.69
C SER A 442 -10.22 7.76 12.87
N ASN A 443 -11.21 8.37 13.55
CA ASN A 443 -11.22 9.77 13.97
C ASN A 443 -11.08 10.80 12.83
N GLU A 444 -11.82 10.64 11.74
CA GLU A 444 -11.82 11.61 10.63
C GLU A 444 -13.16 11.64 9.90
N GLN A 445 -13.65 12.83 9.61
CA GLN A 445 -14.75 13.08 8.68
C GLN A 445 -14.23 13.98 7.58
N GLY A 446 -14.41 13.61 6.32
CA GLY A 446 -13.81 14.35 5.21
C GLY A 446 -14.58 14.24 3.91
N LEU A 447 -14.40 15.25 3.06
CA LEU A 447 -14.87 15.28 1.69
C LEU A 447 -13.72 15.72 0.78
N TYR A 448 -13.32 14.80 -0.09
CA TYR A 448 -12.36 15.03 -1.15
C TYR A 448 -13.10 15.20 -2.47
N LEU A 449 -12.76 16.26 -3.21
CA LEU A 449 -13.22 16.50 -4.57
C LEU A 449 -12.00 16.63 -5.47
N GLY A 450 -11.96 15.87 -6.56
CA GLY A 450 -10.86 15.89 -7.52
C GLY A 450 -11.36 16.04 -8.95
N ALA A 451 -10.53 16.60 -9.80
CA ALA A 451 -10.77 16.73 -11.24
C ALA A 451 -9.48 16.48 -12.03
N ASP A 452 -9.60 15.75 -13.14
CA ASP A 452 -8.62 15.62 -14.20
C ASP A 452 -9.26 16.14 -15.50
N ILE A 453 -8.75 17.28 -15.98
CA ILE A 453 -9.25 17.99 -17.17
C ILE A 453 -8.15 18.03 -18.21
N ARG A 454 -8.40 17.43 -19.38
CA ARG A 454 -7.45 17.33 -20.49
C ARG A 454 -7.83 18.30 -21.59
N TRP A 455 -7.42 19.56 -21.42
CA TRP A 455 -7.80 20.63 -22.33
C TRP A 455 -6.84 20.74 -23.52
N VAL A 456 -7.33 20.43 -24.73
CA VAL A 456 -6.48 20.25 -25.93
C VAL A 456 -5.50 19.08 -25.68
N ARG A 457 -5.11 18.30 -26.69
CA ARG A 457 -4.26 17.09 -26.51
C ARG A 457 -2.86 17.32 -25.88
N ARG A 458 -2.59 18.52 -25.35
CA ARG A 458 -1.31 18.99 -24.82
C ARG A 458 -1.39 19.58 -23.42
N VAL A 459 -2.55 19.92 -22.87
CA VAL A 459 -2.65 20.47 -21.50
C VAL A 459 -3.51 19.56 -20.63
N GLN A 460 -2.98 19.20 -19.46
CA GLN A 460 -3.69 18.47 -18.43
C GLN A 460 -3.73 19.34 -17.16
N ILE A 461 -4.91 19.46 -16.57
CA ILE A 461 -5.15 20.25 -15.37
C ILE A 461 -5.70 19.28 -14.31
N ASN A 462 -4.93 19.09 -13.25
CA ASN A 462 -5.31 18.28 -12.10
C ASN A 462 -5.63 19.22 -10.94
N LEU A 463 -6.85 19.12 -10.41
CA LEU A 463 -7.31 19.91 -9.26
C LEU A 463 -7.78 18.97 -8.16
N TYR A 464 -7.49 19.28 -6.90
CA TYR A 464 -8.27 18.74 -5.78
C TYR A 464 -8.54 19.78 -4.71
N ALA A 465 -9.64 19.55 -4.00
CA ALA A 465 -9.97 20.20 -2.75
C ALA A 465 -10.35 19.09 -1.75
N ASP A 466 -9.67 19.07 -0.60
CA ASP A 466 -9.98 18.18 0.51
C ASP A 466 -10.31 19.00 1.75
N VAL A 467 -11.40 18.67 2.42
CA VAL A 467 -11.80 19.30 3.68
C VAL A 467 -12.12 18.21 4.68
N TRP A 468 -11.52 18.28 5.86
CA TRP A 468 -11.69 17.26 6.89
C TRP A 468 -11.79 17.84 8.30
N ARG A 469 -12.30 17.02 9.20
CA ARG A 469 -12.43 17.27 10.63
C ARG A 469 -12.06 16.02 11.40
N HIS A 470 -11.34 16.19 12.51
CA HIS A 470 -11.09 15.18 13.52
C HIS A 470 -12.02 15.44 14.71
N PRO A 471 -13.05 14.60 14.94
CA PRO A 471 -13.99 14.78 16.04
C PRO A 471 -13.35 14.65 17.44
N TRP A 472 -12.20 13.99 17.55
CA TRP A 472 -11.47 13.77 18.79
C TRP A 472 -10.02 14.27 18.70
N LEU A 473 -9.39 14.37 19.87
CA LEU A 473 -8.01 14.80 20.10
C LEU A 473 -7.02 13.95 19.29
N ARG A 474 -5.89 14.56 18.92
CA ARG A 474 -4.77 13.89 18.26
C ARG A 474 -3.47 14.22 18.99
N PHE A 475 -2.42 13.47 18.68
CA PHE A 475 -1.09 13.83 19.14
C PHE A 475 -0.74 15.25 18.69
N GLY A 476 -0.30 16.10 19.62
CA GLY A 476 -0.01 17.52 19.37
C GLY A 476 -1.23 18.42 19.12
N VAL A 477 -2.46 17.93 19.31
CA VAL A 477 -3.70 18.71 19.13
C VAL A 477 -4.69 18.46 20.27
N ALA A 478 -4.83 19.43 21.16
CA ALA A 478 -5.58 19.33 22.41
C ALA A 478 -7.10 19.63 22.27
N ALA A 479 -7.60 19.79 21.05
CA ALA A 479 -9.03 19.95 20.76
C ALA A 479 -9.43 19.24 19.45
N PRO A 480 -10.74 18.99 19.22
CA PRO A 480 -11.23 18.65 17.89
C PRO A 480 -10.73 19.67 16.87
N SER A 481 -10.22 19.18 15.74
CA SER A 481 -9.52 20.02 14.75
C SER A 481 -10.09 19.83 13.37
N ASN A 482 -9.91 20.85 12.53
CA ASN A 482 -10.27 20.83 11.13
C ASN A 482 -9.02 21.11 10.28
N GLY A 483 -9.10 20.68 9.02
CA GLY A 483 -8.09 20.99 8.02
C GLY A 483 -8.71 21.12 6.64
N LYS A 484 -7.96 21.76 5.76
CA LYS A 484 -8.30 21.89 4.35
C LYS A 484 -7.03 21.89 3.53
N GLU A 485 -7.14 21.34 2.34
CA GLU A 485 -6.04 21.29 1.40
C GLU A 485 -6.55 21.48 -0.02
N PHE A 486 -5.77 22.22 -0.80
CA PHE A 486 -6.02 22.46 -2.21
C PHE A 486 -4.77 22.19 -3.00
N LEU A 487 -4.93 21.57 -4.16
CA LEU A 487 -3.87 21.41 -5.15
C LEU A 487 -4.37 21.78 -6.53
N ALA A 488 -3.53 22.48 -7.26
CA ALA A 488 -3.69 22.73 -8.68
C ALA A 488 -2.38 22.43 -9.40
N ARG A 489 -2.42 21.52 -10.36
CA ARG A 489 -1.31 21.19 -11.24
C ARG A 489 -1.72 21.37 -12.69
N VAL A 490 -0.88 22.05 -13.46
CA VAL A 490 -1.02 22.20 -14.90
C VAL A 490 0.19 21.59 -15.56
N LEU A 491 -0.02 20.55 -16.36
CA LEU A 491 1.00 19.87 -17.15
C LEU A 491 0.80 20.23 -18.63
N TRP A 492 1.82 20.81 -19.25
CA TRP A 492 1.86 21.08 -20.68
C TRP A 492 2.88 20.18 -21.38
N THR A 493 2.43 19.45 -22.40
CA THR A 493 3.26 18.56 -23.21
C THR A 493 3.39 19.11 -24.63
N LYS A 494 4.56 19.64 -24.98
CA LYS A 494 4.83 20.18 -26.33
C LYS A 494 5.15 19.08 -27.35
N SER A 495 5.98 18.11 -26.95
CA SER A 495 6.45 17.00 -27.79
C SER A 495 6.56 15.71 -26.98
N ARG A 496 6.99 14.60 -27.59
CA ARG A 496 7.22 13.33 -26.89
C ARG A 496 8.29 13.43 -25.80
N ASN A 497 9.22 14.37 -25.92
CA ASN A 497 10.41 14.45 -25.06
C ASN A 497 10.43 15.76 -24.25
N PHE A 498 9.36 16.56 -24.31
CA PHE A 498 9.30 17.84 -23.62
C PHE A 498 7.92 18.06 -22.99
N SER A 499 7.92 18.11 -21.67
CA SER A 499 6.80 18.51 -20.84
C SER A 499 7.25 19.46 -19.74
N VAL A 500 6.39 20.38 -19.36
CA VAL A 500 6.59 21.32 -18.26
C VAL A 500 5.35 21.26 -17.38
N TYR A 501 5.53 21.30 -16.06
CA TYR A 501 4.41 21.45 -15.15
C TYR A 501 4.61 22.60 -14.16
N ALA A 502 3.50 23.17 -13.74
CA ALA A 502 3.41 24.08 -12.60
C ALA A 502 2.48 23.43 -11.56
N LEU A 503 2.92 23.41 -10.30
CA LEU A 503 2.15 22.87 -9.18
C LEU A 503 2.04 23.92 -8.08
N TRP A 504 0.81 24.10 -7.60
CA TRP A 504 0.48 24.90 -6.43
C TRP A 504 -0.27 24.02 -5.43
N GLN A 505 0.17 24.05 -4.18
CA GLN A 505 -0.45 23.32 -3.07
C GLN A 505 -0.54 24.24 -1.86
N SER A 506 -1.68 24.17 -1.17
CA SER A 506 -1.93 24.91 0.06
C SER A 506 -2.65 24.02 1.06
N GLU A 507 -1.95 23.67 2.13
CA GLU A 507 -2.50 22.93 3.26
C GLU A 507 -2.68 23.88 4.46
N THR A 508 -3.78 23.72 5.18
CA THR A 508 -4.00 24.41 6.46
C THR A 508 -4.62 23.43 7.44
N LYS A 509 -3.91 23.14 8.52
CA LYS A 509 -4.34 22.24 9.60
C LYS A 509 -4.17 22.91 10.95
N GLN A 510 -5.12 22.69 11.84
CA GLN A 510 -5.01 23.18 13.22
C GLN A 510 -4.02 22.30 14.01
N ARG A 511 -3.09 22.96 14.70
CA ARG A 511 -2.14 22.38 15.66
C ARG A 511 -2.16 23.21 16.94
N ASN A 512 -1.68 22.65 18.05
CA ASN A 512 -1.42 23.46 19.23
C ASN A 512 -0.36 24.53 18.90
N ASP A 513 -0.48 25.69 19.54
CA ASP A 513 0.54 26.72 19.46
C ASP A 513 1.79 26.24 20.22
N ASP A 514 2.99 26.38 19.65
CA ASP A 514 4.25 26.01 20.32
C ASP A 514 4.65 27.02 21.42
N LEU A 515 3.83 28.06 21.63
CA LEU A 515 4.00 29.14 22.59
C LEU A 515 3.38 28.84 23.96
N GLU A 516 3.83 27.77 24.61
CA GLU A 516 3.84 27.67 26.07
C GLU A 516 5.07 26.85 26.49
N LYS A 517 6.25 27.48 26.40
CA LYS A 517 7.35 27.12 27.29
C LYS A 517 7.23 28.04 28.52
N PRO A 518 7.10 27.51 29.75
CA PRO A 518 7.25 28.30 30.96
C PRO A 518 8.66 28.89 31.09
#